data_AF-Q0A6Z0-F1
#
_entry.id   AF-Q0A6Z0-F1
#
_cell.length_a   1.000
_cell.length_b   1.000
_cell.length_c   1.000
_cell.angle_alpha   90.00
_cell.angle_beta   90.00
_cell.angle_gamma   90.00
#
_symmetry.space_group_name_H-M   'P 1'
#
loop_
_entity.id
_entity.type
_entity.pdbx_description
1 polymer ?
#
loop_
_entity_poly.entity_id
_entity_poly.type
_entity_poly.pdbx_seq_one_letter_code
_entity_poly.pdbx_strand_id
1 'polypeptide(L)'
;MVQEKKRSVIPPDRGLRILMKIGVPIGAISLLSLWLAYFTDTPMLMPLFLITALLAFAIGMAYNIRLVILMVRQKRQAERQQP
;
A
#
# COMPACT_ATOMS: atom_id res chain seq x y z
N MET A 1 23.60 -25.04 10.33
CA MET A 1 23.20 -23.65 10.01
C MET A 1 21.71 -23.54 10.24
N VAL A 2 21.30 -22.93 11.36
CA VAL A 2 19.88 -22.66 11.63
C VAL A 2 19.45 -21.61 10.62
N GLN A 3 18.61 -22.00 9.66
CA GLN A 3 17.95 -21.07 8.75
C GLN A 3 17.08 -20.14 9.61
N GLU A 4 17.61 -18.96 9.91
CA GLU A 4 16.86 -17.86 10.49
C GLU A 4 15.89 -17.38 9.41
N LYS A 5 14.76 -18.08 9.31
CA LYS A 5 13.64 -17.73 8.43
C LYS A 5 13.19 -16.36 8.88
N LYS A 6 13.73 -15.31 8.26
CA LYS A 6 13.36 -13.91 8.40
C LYS A 6 11.85 -13.86 8.25
N ARG A 7 11.11 -13.94 9.37
CA ARG A 7 9.65 -13.88 9.34
C ARG A 7 9.36 -12.55 8.67
N SER A 8 8.67 -12.58 7.53
CA SER A 8 8.21 -11.33 6.94
C SER A 8 7.48 -10.57 8.04
N VAL A 9 8.00 -9.39 8.39
CA VAL A 9 7.43 -8.49 9.41
C VAL A 9 5.97 -8.15 9.08
N ILE A 10 5.58 -8.38 7.82
CA ILE A 10 4.23 -8.29 7.32
C ILE A 10 3.53 -9.64 7.52
N PRO A 11 2.52 -9.74 8.41
CA PRO A 11 1.64 -10.91 8.47
C PRO A 11 1.08 -11.26 7.10
N PRO A 12 0.98 -12.55 6.74
CA PRO A 12 0.39 -12.99 5.47
C PRO A 12 -1.13 -12.73 5.49
N ASP A 13 -1.52 -11.48 5.30
CA ASP A 13 -2.92 -11.05 5.25
C ASP A 13 -3.34 -10.85 3.79
N ARG A 14 -4.42 -11.55 3.40
CA ARG A 14 -4.93 -11.55 2.03
C ARG A 14 -5.39 -10.17 1.59
N GLY A 15 -5.98 -9.38 2.50
CA GLY A 15 -6.43 -8.03 2.18
C GLY A 15 -5.25 -7.09 1.91
N LEU A 16 -4.21 -7.15 2.73
CA LEU A 16 -3.01 -6.35 2.55
C LEU A 16 -2.35 -6.60 1.19
N ARG A 17 -2.33 -7.88 0.75
CA ARG A 17 -1.82 -8.27 -0.58
C ARG A 17 -2.69 -7.74 -1.72
N ILE A 18 -4.02 -7.72 -1.56
CA ILE A 18 -4.96 -7.16 -2.56
C ILE A 18 -4.76 -5.65 -2.66
N LEU A 19 -4.68 -4.94 -1.54
CA LEU A 19 -4.44 -3.49 -1.51
C LEU A 19 -3.13 -3.13 -2.23
N MET A 20 -2.08 -3.92 -2.02
CA MET A 20 -0.80 -3.72 -2.71
C MET A 20 -0.91 -4.01 -4.22
N LYS A 21 -1.59 -5.09 -4.61
CA LYS A 21 -1.76 -5.49 -6.01
C LYS A 21 -2.60 -4.49 -6.82
N ILE A 22 -3.52 -3.78 -6.18
CA ILE A 22 -4.38 -2.77 -6.83
C ILE A 22 -3.77 -1.37 -6.71
N GLY A 23 -3.29 -1.00 -5.52
CA GLY A 23 -2.76 0.33 -5.26
C GLY A 23 -1.48 0.66 -6.02
N VAL A 24 -0.56 -0.31 -6.17
CA VAL A 24 0.70 -0.08 -6.89
C VAL A 24 0.47 0.24 -8.37
N PRO A 25 -0.33 -0.53 -9.15
CA PRO A 25 -0.66 -0.16 -10.52
C PRO A 25 -1.36 1.20 -10.63
N ILE A 26 -2.31 1.51 -9.75
CA ILE A 26 -3.02 2.80 -9.77
C ILE A 26 -2.06 3.96 -9.52
N GLY A 27 -1.14 3.81 -8.56
CA GLY A 27 -0.09 4.80 -8.31
C GLY A 27 0.84 4.99 -9.51
N ALA A 28 1.22 3.91 -10.19
CA ALA A 28 2.01 3.99 -11.41
C ALA A 28 1.27 4.72 -12.55
N ILE A 29 -0.02 4.42 -12.76
CA ILE A 29 -0.86 5.12 -13.76
C ILE A 29 -0.96 6.60 -13.42
N SER A 30 -1.13 6.95 -12.15
CA SER A 30 -1.18 8.34 -11.69
C SER A 30 0.11 9.08 -12.03
N LEU A 31 1.26 8.49 -11.67
CA LEU A 31 2.57 9.10 -11.94
C LEU A 31 2.83 9.27 -13.45
N LEU A 32 2.49 8.26 -14.26
CA LEU A 32 2.60 8.33 -15.72
C LEU A 32 1.69 9.42 -16.30
N SER A 33 0.46 9.53 -15.79
CA SER A 33 -0.50 10.56 -16.24
C SER A 33 0.02 11.96 -15.94
N LEU A 34 0.63 12.17 -14.77
CA LEU A 34 1.24 13.45 -14.39
C LEU A 34 2.40 13.82 -15.33
N TRP A 35 3.28 12.85 -15.63
CA TRP A 35 4.41 13.08 -16.51
C TRP A 35 3.95 13.40 -17.93
N LEU A 36 3.00 12.62 -18.46
CA LEU A 36 2.43 12.90 -19.77
C LEU A 36 1.75 14.26 -19.81
N ALA A 37 0.97 14.64 -18.78
CA ALA A 37 0.35 15.96 -18.69
C ALA A 37 1.37 17.09 -18.79
N TYR A 38 2.53 16.91 -18.14
CA TYR A 38 3.61 17.88 -18.15
C TYR A 38 4.28 18.05 -19.53
N PHE A 39 4.42 16.97 -20.30
CA PHE A 39 5.10 17.02 -21.60
C PHE A 39 4.18 17.38 -22.77
N THR A 40 2.89 17.01 -22.70
CA THR A 40 1.99 17.08 -23.86
C THR A 40 0.90 18.14 -23.75
N ASP A 41 0.91 18.97 -22.70
CA ASP A 41 -0.10 20.01 -22.38
C ASP A 41 -1.54 19.53 -22.60
N THR A 42 -1.79 18.23 -22.38
CA THR A 42 -3.06 17.62 -22.73
C THR A 42 -4.06 17.83 -21.60
N PRO A 43 -5.19 18.53 -21.85
CA PRO A 43 -6.07 19.01 -20.79
C PRO A 43 -6.78 17.87 -20.01
N MET A 44 -6.90 16.69 -20.60
CA MET A 44 -7.53 15.53 -19.95
C MET A 44 -6.61 14.77 -18.98
N LEU A 45 -5.28 14.94 -19.06
CA LEU A 45 -4.35 14.16 -18.25
C LEU A 45 -4.30 14.66 -16.79
N MET A 46 -4.48 15.96 -16.56
CA MET A 46 -4.53 16.51 -15.20
C MET A 46 -5.70 15.97 -14.34
N PRO A 47 -6.96 15.98 -14.80
CA PRO A 47 -8.05 15.40 -14.02
C PRO A 47 -7.88 13.88 -13.83
N LEU A 48 -7.35 13.16 -14.84
CA LEU A 48 -7.03 11.74 -14.71
C LEU A 48 -5.97 11.49 -13.62
N PHE A 49 -4.91 12.29 -13.59
CA PHE A 49 -3.90 12.27 -12.53
C PHE A 49 -4.54 12.50 -11.16
N LEU A 50 -5.38 13.53 -11.00
CA LEU A 50 -6.00 13.86 -9.72
C LEU A 50 -6.87 12.72 -9.18
N ILE A 51 -7.71 12.12 -10.03
CA ILE A 51 -8.58 11.01 -9.63
C ILE A 51 -7.75 9.79 -9.22
N THR A 52 -6.78 9.42 -10.06
CA THR A 52 -5.92 8.25 -9.79
C THR A 52 -5.02 8.47 -8.56
N ALA A 53 -4.55 9.70 -8.33
CA ALA A 53 -3.75 10.07 -7.17
C ALA A 53 -4.58 9.97 -5.88
N LEU A 54 -5.81 10.51 -5.87
CA LEU A 54 -6.72 10.39 -4.73
C LEU A 54 -7.05 8.93 -4.42
N LEU A 55 -7.28 8.12 -5.45
CA LEU A 55 -7.56 6.70 -5.29
C LEU A 55 -6.34 5.93 -4.75
N ALA A 56 -5.15 6.20 -5.29
CA ALA A 56 -3.90 5.63 -4.79
C ALA A 56 -3.63 6.02 -3.33
N PHE A 57 -3.86 7.29 -2.98
CA PHE A 57 -3.73 7.79 -1.62
C PHE A 57 -4.68 7.08 -0.66
N ALA A 58 -5.97 6.96 -1.02
CA ALA A 58 -6.96 6.25 -0.21
C ALA A 58 -6.58 4.78 0.01
N ILE A 59 -6.10 4.08 -1.03
CA ILE A 59 -5.65 2.69 -0.91
C ILE A 59 -4.40 2.59 -0.02
N GLY A 60 -3.43 3.51 -0.17
CA GLY A 60 -2.24 3.58 0.68
C GLY A 60 -2.57 3.81 2.15
N MET A 61 -3.52 4.71 2.43
CA MET A 61 -4.04 4.93 3.79
C MET A 61 -4.69 3.68 4.36
N ALA A 62 -5.57 3.02 3.60
CA ALA A 62 -6.21 1.78 4.02
C ALA A 62 -5.19 0.65 4.28
N TYR A 63 -4.13 0.57 3.46
CA TYR A 63 -3.03 -0.38 3.65
C TYR A 63 -2.31 -0.11 4.98
N ASN A 64 -1.93 1.15 5.24
CA ASN A 64 -1.21 1.54 6.44
C ASN A 64 -2.03 1.28 7.71
N ILE A 65 -3.32 1.64 7.72
CA ILE A 65 -4.22 1.39 8.86
C ILE A 65 -4.30 -0.11 9.14
N ARG A 66 -4.53 -0.93 8.11
CA ARG A 66 -4.63 -2.39 8.27
C ARG A 66 -3.32 -3.00 8.78
N LEU A 67 -2.19 -2.52 8.28
CA LEU A 67 -0.86 -2.93 8.74
C LEU A 67 -0.67 -2.63 10.23
N VAL A 68 -0.99 -1.41 10.67
CA VAL A 68 -0.88 -1.01 12.08
C VAL A 68 -1.78 -1.87 12.98
N ILE A 69 -3.03 -2.12 12.59
CA ILE A 69 -3.93 -2.99 13.35
C ILE A 69 -3.34 -4.40 13.51
N LEU A 70 -2.78 -4.97 12.44
CA LEU A 70 -2.17 -6.28 12.49
C LEU A 70 -0.92 -6.31 13.38
N MET A 71 -0.07 -5.28 13.30
CA MET A 71 1.11 -5.15 14.17
C MET A 71 0.72 -5.02 15.65
N VAL A 72 -0.28 -4.18 15.97
CA VAL A 72 -0.79 -4.03 17.34
C VAL A 72 -1.36 -5.35 17.88
N ARG A 73 -2.10 -6.10 17.04
CA ARG A 73 -2.63 -7.42 17.41
C ARG A 73 -1.53 -8.42 17.71
N GLN A 74 -0.48 -8.47 16.88
CA GLN A 74 0.67 -9.35 17.13
C GLN A 74 1.41 -8.98 18.40
N LYS A 75 1.65 -7.69 18.65
CA LYS A 75 2.31 -7.21 19.86
C LYS A 75 1.56 -7.66 21.12
N ARG A 76 0.24 -7.44 21.15
CA ARG A 76 -0.62 -7.88 22.28
C ARG A 76 -0.63 -9.40 22.48
N GLN A 77 -0.52 -10.18 21.41
CA GLN A 77 -0.44 -11.64 21.50
C GLN A 77 0.90 -12.10 22.07
N ALA A 78 2.01 -11.44 21.70
CA ALA A 78 3.33 -11.74 22.23
C ALA A 78 3.44 -11.42 23.73
N GLU A 79 2.89 -10.28 24.16
CA GLU A 79 2.84 -9.89 25.59
C GLU A 79 2.01 -10.86 26.44
N ARG A 80 0.91 -11.43 25.89
CA ARG A 80 0.10 -12.44 26.59
C ARG A 80 0.74 -13.82 26.68
N GLN A 81 1.79 -14.09 25.91
CA GLN A 81 2.50 -15.38 25.88
C GLN A 81 3.77 -15.39 26.73
N GLN A 82 4.14 -14.25 27.32
CA GLN A 82 5.22 -14.17 28.31
C GLN A 82 4.59 -14.32 29.71
N PRO A 83 4.85 -15.42 30.45
CA PRO A 83 4.30 -15.68 31.78
C PRO A 83 4.86 -14.72 32.84
#